data_AF-A0A946FD58-F1
#
_entry.id   AF-A0A946FD58-F1
#
_cell.length_a   1.000
_cell.length_b   1.000
_cell.length_c   1.000
_cell.angle_alpha   90.00
_cell.angle_beta   90.00
_cell.angle_gamma   90.00
#
_symmetry.space_group_name_H-M   'P 1'
#
loop_
_entity.id
_entity.type
_entity.pdbx_description
1 polymer ?
#
loop_
_entity_poly.entity_id
_entity_poly.type
_entity_poly.pdbx_seq_one_letter_code
_entity_poly.pdbx_strand_id
1 'polypeptide(L)' 'TLPRIFEPFYTTKEMGKGTGLGLSVGYGIIRDMDGTIIAENINDGARFTITLPR' A
#
# COMPACT_ATOMS: atom_id res chain seq x y z
N THR A 1 8.40 -9.38 -0.03
CA THR A 1 8.59 -8.67 1.26
C THR A 1 7.60 -7.52 1.29
N LEU A 2 7.06 -7.15 2.46
CA LEU A 2 6.08 -6.05 2.60
C LEU A 2 6.46 -4.73 1.89
N PRO A 3 7.73 -4.36 1.70
CA PRO A 3 8.09 -3.16 0.92
C PRO A 3 7.60 -3.17 -0.54
N ARG A 4 7.49 -4.35 -1.16
CA ARG A 4 7.13 -4.46 -2.58
C ARG A 4 5.66 -4.18 -2.88
N ILE A 5 4.79 -4.18 -1.87
CA ILE A 5 3.35 -4.00 -2.08
C ILE A 5 2.98 -2.58 -2.53
N PHE A 6 3.91 -1.62 -2.37
CA PHE A 6 3.77 -0.24 -2.82
C PHE A 6 4.41 0.00 -4.20
N GLU A 7 5.08 -1.00 -4.79
CA GLU A 7 5.60 -0.91 -6.15
C GLU A 7 4.44 -0.83 -7.15
N PRO A 8 4.51 0.06 -8.17
CA PRO A 8 3.53 0.09 -9.24
C PRO A 8 3.40 -1.28 -9.91
N PHE A 9 2.16 -1.67 -10.23
CA PHE A 9 1.80 -2.92 -10.90
C PHE A 9 2.05 -4.20 -10.09
N TYR A 10 2.50 -4.11 -8.82
CA TYR A 10 2.62 -5.29 -7.98
C TYR A 10 1.24 -5.80 -7.55
N THR A 11 0.96 -7.08 -7.84
CA THR A 11 -0.26 -7.74 -7.37
C THR A 11 -0.07 -9.25 -7.26
N THR A 12 -0.78 -9.87 -6.31
CA THR A 12 -0.90 -11.33 -6.19
C THR A 12 -2.16 -11.87 -6.88
N LYS A 13 -3.01 -10.99 -7.41
CA LYS A 13 -4.21 -11.39 -8.17
C LYS A 13 -3.82 -11.92 -9.53
N GLU A 14 -4.66 -12.80 -10.07
CA GLU A 14 -4.49 -13.32 -11.42
C GLU A 14 -4.49 -12.21 -12.49
N MET A 15 -3.89 -12.52 -13.64
CA MET A 15 -3.82 -11.61 -14.77
C MET A 15 -5.21 -11.09 -15.16
N GLY A 16 -5.34 -9.77 -15.31
CA GLY A 16 -6.61 -9.11 -15.65
C GLY A 16 -7.58 -8.92 -14.48
N LYS A 17 -7.29 -9.42 -13.27
CA LYS A 17 -8.13 -9.23 -12.07
C LYS A 17 -7.67 -8.10 -11.14
N GLY A 18 -6.48 -7.56 -11.38
CA GLY A 18 -5.93 -6.45 -10.61
C GLY A 18 -4.86 -5.71 -11.39
N THR A 19 -4.90 -4.39 -11.35
CA THR A 19 -3.89 -3.53 -12.00
C THR A 19 -2.62 -3.36 -11.17
N GLY A 20 -2.68 -3.66 -9.86
CA GLY A 20 -1.56 -3.44 -8.94
C GLY A 20 -1.24 -1.96 -8.70
N LEU A 21 -2.13 -1.03 -9.03
CA LEU A 21 -1.87 0.42 -8.93
C LEU A 21 -2.33 1.05 -7.62
N GLY A 22 -3.36 0.51 -6.97
CA GLY A 22 -4.03 1.18 -5.85
C GLY A 22 -3.08 1.57 -4.70
N LEU A 23 -2.25 0.63 -4.24
CA LEU A 23 -1.30 0.89 -3.15
C LEU A 23 -0.18 1.85 -3.56
N SER A 24 0.30 1.79 -4.81
CA SER A 24 1.31 2.72 -5.31
C SER A 24 0.80 4.17 -5.38
N VAL A 25 -0.47 4.36 -5.79
CA VAL A 25 -1.12 5.67 -5.84
C VAL A 25 -1.37 6.19 -4.41
N GLY A 26 -1.91 5.35 -3.53
CA GLY A 26 -2.14 5.72 -2.14
C GLY A 26 -0.85 6.09 -1.41
N TYR A 27 0.24 5.34 -1.65
CA TYR A 27 1.56 5.65 -1.11
C TYR A 27 2.06 7.03 -1.57
N GLY A 28 1.90 7.35 -2.85
CA GLY A 28 2.23 8.69 -3.39
C GLY A 28 1.44 9.80 -2.71
N ILE A 29 0.11 9.66 -2.62
CA ILE A 29 -0.77 10.64 -1.98
C ILE A 29 -0.37 10.89 -0.53
N ILE A 30 -0.15 9.82 0.25
CA ILE A 30 0.19 9.93 1.67
C ILE A 30 1.55 10.63 1.84
N ARG A 31 2.51 10.31 0.98
CA ARG A 31 3.83 10.94 0.98
C ARG A 31 3.75 12.42 0.59
N ASP A 32 2.92 12.78 -0.39
CA ASP A 32 2.71 14.18 -0.80
C ASP A 32 2.03 15.02 0.30
N MET A 33 1.36 14.37 1.25
CA MET A 33 0.81 14.98 2.47
C MET A 33 1.80 15.02 3.63
N ASP A 34 3.10 14.81 3.38
CA ASP A 34 4.15 14.64 4.40
C ASP A 34 3.84 13.52 5.42
N GLY A 35 3.00 12.57 5.02
CA GLY A 35 2.55 11.44 5.81
C GLY A 35 3.41 10.19 5.63
N THR A 36 3.11 9.19 6.46
CA THR A 36 3.73 7.87 6.39
C THR A 36 2.67 6.78 6.38
N ILE A 37 2.96 5.67 5.72
CA ILE A 37 2.13 4.46 5.72
C ILE A 37 2.97 3.24 6.08
N ILE A 38 2.45 2.42 6.98
CA ILE A 38 3.04 1.15 7.39
C ILE A 38 2.00 0.06 7.15
N ALA A 39 2.43 -1.06 6.57
CA ALA A 39 1.62 -2.25 6.41
C ALA A 39 2.16 -3.37 7.30
N GLU A 40 1.27 -4.14 7.92
CA GLU A 40 1.60 -5.33 8.68
C GLU A 40 0.53 -6.42 8.47
N ASN A 41 0.94 -7.68 8.55
CA ASN A 41 0.00 -8.78 8.66
C ASN A 41 -0.43 -8.89 10.12
N ILE A 42 -1.72 -9.05 10.34
CA ILE A 42 -2.31 -9.40 11.63
C ILE A 42 -2.92 -10.80 11.52
N ASN A 43 -3.33 -11.40 12.65
CA ASN A 43 -3.79 -12.80 12.71
C ASN A 43 -4.64 -13.22 11.50
N ASP A 44 -5.73 -12.50 11.22
CA ASP A 44 -6.69 -12.86 10.16
C ASP A 44 -6.82 -11.76 9.08
N GLY A 45 -5.77 -10.98 8.83
CA GLY A 45 -5.85 -9.94 7.81
C GLY A 45 -4.62 -9.06 7.66
N ALA A 46 -4.85 -7.89 7.07
CA ALA A 46 -3.83 -6.88 6.88
C ALA A 46 -4.25 -5.60 7.61
N ARG A 47 -3.29 -4.93 8.25
CA ARG A 47 -3.48 -3.59 8.80
C ARG A 47 -2.58 -2.62 8.04
N PHE A 48 -3.18 -1.50 7.63
CA PHE A 48 -2.47 -0.36 7.07
C PHE A 48 -2.67 0.82 8.01
N THR A 49 -1.57 1.34 8.54
CA THR A 49 -1.56 2.47 9.47
C THR A 49 -1.02 3.69 8.74
N ILE A 50 -1.80 4.77 8.71
CA ILE A 50 -1.43 6.04 8.09
C ILE A 50 -1.25 7.08 9.19
N THR A 51 -0.12 7.77 9.16
CA THR A 51 0.19 8.89 10.06
C THR A 51 0.37 10.14 9.22
N LEU A 52 -0.37 11.20 9.54
CA LEU A 52 -0.26 12.51 8.89
C LEU A 52 0.26 13.55 9.88
N PRO A 53 1.00 14.58 9.41
CA PRO A 53 1.35 15.73 10.23
C PRO A 53 0.10 16.51 10.66
N ARG A 54 0.23 17.30 11.73
CA ARG A 54 -0.85 18.13 12.28
C ARG A 54 -1.13 19.37 11.46
#